data_AF-A0A1Y5SGR3-F1
#
_entry.id   AF-A0A1Y5SGR3-F1
#
_cell.length_a   1.000
_cell.length_b   1.000
_cell.length_c   1.000
_cell.angle_alpha   90.00
_cell.angle_beta   90.00
_cell.angle_gamma   90.00
#
_symmetry.space_group_name_H-M   'P 1'
#
loop_
_entity.id
_entity.type
_entity.pdbx_description
1 polymer ?
#
loop_
_entity_poly.entity_id
_entity_poly.type
_entity_poly.pdbx_seq_one_letter_code
_entity_poly.pdbx_strand_id
1 'polypeptide(L)'
;MTPEFRQTIVQGRINNYYEIMRTSIFTFTGLAAIIQLGPDGYSAPLTMLVVAVTAYAILAGGTALDDVINLAEDMDDDMAQSAYGKGVKARNIPMLKMISSGLMALIGVAELFAIFT
;
A
#
# COMPACT_ATOMS: atom_id res chain seq x y z
N MET A 1 6.47 24.02 13.39
CA MET A 1 6.33 23.49 12.02
C MET A 1 5.16 24.22 11.37
N THR A 2 5.32 24.81 10.19
CA THR A 2 4.22 25.61 9.59
C THR A 2 3.10 24.69 9.07
N PRO A 3 1.83 25.15 9.03
CA PRO A 3 0.72 24.37 8.49
C PRO A 3 0.95 23.89 7.05
N GLU A 4 1.54 24.76 6.21
CA GLU A 4 1.91 24.43 4.82
C GLU A 4 2.90 23.26 4.75
N PHE A 5 3.93 23.27 5.60
CA PHE A 5 4.93 22.21 5.61
C PHE A 5 4.33 20.86 6.06
N ARG A 6 3.40 20.86 7.02
CA ARG A 6 2.65 19.65 7.42
C ARG A 6 1.80 19.11 6.27
N GLN A 7 1.10 19.98 5.56
CA GLN A 7 0.28 19.59 4.41
C GLN A 7 1.13 18.97 3.29
N THR A 8 2.30 19.53 3.01
CA THR A 8 3.25 18.95 2.04
C THR A 8 3.71 17.55 2.45
N ILE A 9 3.99 17.31 3.74
CA ILE A 9 4.37 15.97 4.21
C ILE A 9 3.21 14.98 4.05
N VAL A 10 1.99 15.36 4.46
CA VAL A 10 0.81 14.47 4.32
C VAL A 10 0.56 14.13 2.85
N GLN A 11 0.60 15.11 1.95
CA GLN A 11 0.49 14.85 0.51
C GLN A 11 1.61 13.96 -0.01
N GLY A 12 2.85 14.19 0.41
CA GLY A 12 3.99 13.34 0.03
C GLY A 12 3.81 11.89 0.46
N ARG A 13 3.30 11.64 1.68
CA ARG A 13 3.06 10.28 2.20
C ARG A 13 1.89 9.59 1.48
N ILE A 14 0.81 10.31 1.20
CA ILE A 14 -0.32 9.78 0.42
C ILE A 14 0.12 9.44 -1.02
N ASN A 15 0.92 10.29 -1.65
CA ASN A 15 1.45 10.03 -2.99
C ASN A 15 2.37 8.81 -2.97
N ASN A 16 3.25 8.69 -1.98
CA ASN A 16 4.11 7.52 -1.81
C ASN A 16 3.28 6.23 -1.65
N TYR A 17 2.24 6.25 -0.80
CA TYR A 17 1.32 5.12 -0.68
C TYR A 17 0.69 4.74 -2.02
N TYR A 18 0.19 5.72 -2.78
CA TYR A 18 -0.40 5.48 -4.08
C TYR A 18 0.59 4.89 -5.08
N GLU A 19 1.83 5.41 -5.13
CA GLU A 19 2.89 4.92 -6.01
C GLU A 19 3.31 3.49 -5.66
N ILE A 20 3.43 3.16 -4.36
CA ILE A 20 3.71 1.81 -3.88
C ILE A 20 2.61 0.85 -4.33
N MET A 21 1.34 1.19 -4.07
CA MET A 21 0.21 0.33 -4.43
C MET A 21 0.12 0.15 -5.95
N ARG A 22 0.22 1.23 -6.71
CA ARG A 22 0.20 1.19 -8.18
C ARG A 22 1.30 0.30 -8.72
N THR A 23 2.55 0.52 -8.31
CA THR A 23 3.71 -0.25 -8.78
C THR A 23 3.58 -1.73 -8.43
N SER A 24 3.09 -2.03 -7.24
CA SER A 24 2.89 -3.41 -6.80
C SER A 24 1.81 -4.12 -7.62
N ILE A 25 0.68 -3.45 -7.90
CA ILE A 25 -0.39 -3.99 -8.76
C ILE A 25 0.11 -4.24 -10.19
N PHE A 26 0.89 -3.31 -10.76
CA PHE A 26 1.50 -3.52 -12.08
C PHE A 26 2.48 -4.69 -12.07
N THR A 27 3.26 -4.84 -11.00
CA THR A 27 4.18 -5.96 -10.85
C THR A 27 3.42 -7.29 -10.79
N PHE A 28 2.37 -7.40 -9.97
CA PHE A 28 1.50 -8.57 -9.93
C PHE A 28 0.89 -8.87 -11.32
N THR A 29 0.42 -7.85 -12.03
CA THR A 29 -0.08 -8.05 -13.41
C THR A 29 0.98 -8.65 -14.34
N GLY A 30 2.24 -8.22 -14.21
CA GLY A 30 3.36 -8.79 -14.94
C GLY A 30 3.69 -10.23 -14.52
N LEU A 31 3.65 -10.52 -13.21
CA LEU A 31 3.84 -11.87 -12.67
C LEU A 31 2.74 -12.80 -13.16
N ALA A 32 1.48 -12.40 -13.08
CA ALA A 32 0.35 -13.15 -13.63
C ALA A 32 0.50 -13.45 -15.12
N ALA A 33 0.99 -12.50 -15.93
CA ALA A 33 1.28 -12.74 -17.34
C ALA A 33 2.39 -13.78 -17.54
N ILE A 34 3.44 -13.75 -16.73
CA ILE A 34 4.52 -14.74 -16.77
C ILE A 34 4.01 -16.13 -16.36
N ILE A 35 3.19 -16.21 -15.31
CA ILE A 35 2.58 -17.47 -14.85
C ILE A 35 1.69 -18.06 -15.96
N GLN A 36 0.86 -17.24 -16.60
CA GLN A 36 -0.15 -17.72 -17.55
C GLN A 36 0.38 -17.99 -18.96
N LEU A 37 1.41 -17.27 -19.40
CA LEU A 37 1.95 -17.34 -20.76
C LEU A 37 3.35 -17.98 -20.82
N GLY A 38 3.96 -18.22 -19.66
CA GLY A 38 5.28 -18.84 -19.53
C GLY A 38 5.25 -20.35 -19.70
N PRO A 39 6.43 -21.00 -19.65
CA PRO A 39 6.53 -22.45 -19.64
C PRO A 39 5.85 -23.05 -18.41
N ASP A 40 5.17 -24.18 -18.61
CA ASP A 40 4.53 -24.91 -17.52
C ASP A 40 5.54 -25.43 -16.49
N GLY A 41 5.12 -25.46 -15.24
CA GLY A 41 5.86 -26.06 -14.13
C GLY A 41 6.30 -25.06 -13.06
N TYR A 42 6.72 -25.64 -11.92
CA TYR A 42 7.15 -24.87 -10.77
C TYR A 42 8.37 -23.99 -11.07
N SER A 43 8.33 -22.74 -10.61
CA SER A 43 9.44 -21.80 -10.70
C SER A 43 9.74 -21.17 -9.34
N ALA A 44 10.79 -21.66 -8.68
CA ALA A 44 11.26 -21.12 -7.39
C ALA A 44 11.57 -19.61 -7.43
N PRO A 45 12.22 -19.07 -8.49
CA PRO A 45 12.44 -17.63 -8.59
C PRO A 45 11.12 -16.84 -8.67
N LEU A 46 10.13 -17.36 -9.38
CA LEU A 46 8.83 -16.71 -9.52
C LEU A 46 8.06 -16.71 -8.21
N THR A 47 8.06 -17.84 -7.49
CA THR A 47 7.52 -17.93 -6.12
C THR A 47 8.13 -16.86 -5.21
N MET A 48 9.46 -16.71 -5.22
CA MET A 48 10.15 -15.72 -4.38
C MET A 48 9.82 -14.28 -4.78
N LEU A 49 9.64 -14.02 -6.08
CA LEU A 49 9.21 -12.70 -6.56
C LEU A 49 7.80 -12.35 -6.08
N VAL A 50 6.84 -13.28 -6.18
CA VAL A 50 5.48 -13.07 -5.66
C VAL A 50 5.53 -12.72 -4.17
N VAL A 51 6.25 -13.51 -3.37
CA VAL A 51 6.40 -13.27 -1.92
C VAL A 51 7.02 -11.90 -1.64
N ALA A 52 8.10 -11.54 -2.35
CA ALA A 52 8.78 -10.27 -2.17
C ALA A 52 7.89 -9.07 -2.49
N VAL A 53 7.12 -9.16 -3.59
CA VAL A 53 6.19 -8.10 -4.01
C VAL A 53 5.03 -7.96 -3.02
N THR A 54 4.45 -9.08 -2.55
CA THR A 54 3.43 -9.07 -1.50
C THR A 54 3.94 -8.43 -0.23
N ALA A 55 5.11 -8.84 0.26
CA ALA A 55 5.71 -8.28 1.46
C ALA A 55 6.02 -6.78 1.30
N TYR A 56 6.59 -6.38 0.17
CA TYR A 56 6.88 -4.98 -0.13
C TYR A 56 5.60 -4.13 -0.11
N ALA A 57 4.55 -4.56 -0.80
CA ALA A 57 3.30 -3.82 -0.90
C ALA A 57 2.65 -3.60 0.49
N ILE A 58 2.60 -4.64 1.31
CA ILE A 58 2.01 -4.60 2.65
C ILE A 58 2.83 -3.72 3.58
N LEU A 59 4.15 -3.93 3.63
CA LEU A 59 5.02 -3.23 4.57
C LEU A 59 5.19 -1.76 4.18
N ALA A 60 5.62 -1.48 2.95
CA ALA A 60 5.87 -0.12 2.50
C ALA A 60 4.58 0.70 2.42
N GLY A 61 3.49 0.10 1.93
CA GLY A 61 2.17 0.75 1.90
C GLY A 61 1.64 1.00 3.31
N GLY A 62 1.81 0.03 4.22
CA GLY A 62 1.46 0.17 5.63
C GLY A 62 2.19 1.31 6.32
N THR A 63 3.52 1.40 6.16
CA THR A 63 4.34 2.48 6.74
C THR A 63 3.92 3.86 6.24
N ALA A 64 3.64 4.00 4.94
CA ALA A 64 3.18 5.28 4.39
C ALA A 64 1.84 5.73 5.00
N LEU A 65 0.94 4.80 5.31
CA LEU A 65 -0.33 5.10 5.98
C LEU A 65 -0.16 5.33 7.49
N ASP A 66 0.75 4.63 8.16
CA ASP A 66 1.08 4.89 9.56
C ASP A 66 1.61 6.31 9.76
N ASP A 67 2.46 6.79 8.84
CA ASP A 67 2.92 8.17 8.86
C ASP A 67 1.75 9.17 8.78
N VAL A 68 0.73 8.88 7.97
CA VAL A 68 -0.47 9.72 7.85
C VAL A 68 -1.32 9.68 9.12
N ILE A 69 -1.43 8.51 9.77
CA ILE A 69 -2.13 8.36 11.05
C ILE A 69 -1.42 9.19 12.13
N ASN A 70 -0.11 9.03 12.28
CA ASN A 70 0.70 9.77 13.25
C ASN A 70 0.59 11.29 13.02
N LEU A 71 0.65 11.74 11.76
CA LEU A 71 0.47 13.15 11.40
C LEU A 71 -0.93 13.69 11.72
N ALA A 72 -1.96 12.85 11.63
CA ALA A 72 -3.33 13.22 11.97
C ALA A 72 -3.55 13.31 13.49
N GLU A 73 -2.87 12.46 14.26
CA GLU A 73 -2.89 12.47 15.72
C GLU A 73 -2.12 13.67 16.30
N ASP A 74 -1.00 14.06 15.69
CA ASP A 74 -0.16 15.20 16.09
C ASP A 74 -0.68 16.58 15.62
N MET A 75 -1.91 16.67 15.10
CA MET A 75 -2.52 17.94 14.73
C MET A 75 -2.83 18.79 15.96
N ASP A 76 -2.41 20.07 15.94
CA ASP A 76 -2.85 21.06 16.93
C ASP A 76 -4.34 21.39 16.79
N ASP A 77 -4.93 21.97 17.84
CA ASP A 77 -6.37 22.22 17.94
C ASP A 77 -6.89 23.12 16.81
N ASP A 78 -6.15 24.18 16.47
CA ASP A 78 -6.51 25.10 15.39
C ASP A 78 -6.60 24.37 14.03
N MET A 79 -5.61 23.50 13.73
CA MET A 79 -5.61 22.72 12.49
C MET A 79 -6.68 21.63 12.51
N ALA A 80 -6.90 20.97 13.65
CA ALA A 80 -7.94 19.95 13.81
C ALA A 80 -9.36 20.53 13.60
N GLN A 81 -9.59 21.80 13.93
CA GLN A 81 -10.87 22.47 13.71
C GLN A 81 -11.11 22.97 12.28
N SER A 82 -10.04 23.09 11.48
CA SER A 82 -10.15 23.42 10.06
C SER A 82 -10.96 22.37 9.28
N ALA A 83 -11.55 22.77 8.15
CA ALA A 83 -12.26 21.83 7.27
C ALA A 83 -11.36 20.68 6.78
N TYR A 84 -10.07 20.98 6.57
CA TYR A 84 -9.06 19.99 6.20
C TYR A 84 -8.80 18.98 7.33
N GLY A 85 -8.52 19.46 8.55
CA GLY A 85 -8.27 18.60 9.72
C GLY A 85 -9.45 17.71 10.06
N LYS A 86 -10.68 18.24 9.98
CA LYS A 86 -11.92 17.45 10.09
C LYS A 86 -12.00 16.37 9.01
N GLY A 87 -11.67 16.70 7.77
CA GLY A 87 -11.68 15.76 6.66
C GLY A 87 -10.65 14.63 6.81
N VAL A 88 -9.46 14.93 7.35
CA VAL A 88 -8.43 13.91 7.65
C VAL A 88 -8.89 13.00 8.79
N LYS A 89 -9.36 13.57 9.91
CA LYS A 89 -9.85 12.80 11.07
C LYS A 89 -11.10 11.96 10.77
N ALA A 90 -11.93 12.37 9.81
CA ALA A 90 -13.10 11.61 9.40
C ALA A 90 -12.76 10.35 8.57
N ARG A 91 -11.54 10.25 8.02
CA ARG A 91 -11.14 9.09 7.21
C ARG A 91 -10.68 7.96 8.11
N ASN A 92 -11.19 6.75 7.84
CA ASN A 92 -10.73 5.55 8.51
C ASN A 92 -9.47 4.99 7.83
N ILE A 93 -8.34 5.70 8.00
CA ILE A 93 -7.04 5.30 7.47
C ILE A 93 -6.60 3.91 7.99
N PRO A 94 -6.83 3.55 9.28
CA PRO A 94 -6.53 2.19 9.75
C PRO A 94 -7.29 1.10 8.97
N MET A 95 -8.57 1.32 8.67
CA MET A 95 -9.35 0.39 7.86
C MET A 95 -8.86 0.32 6.41
N LEU A 96 -8.49 1.46 5.82
CA LEU A 96 -7.88 1.48 4.48
C LEU A 96 -6.60 0.64 4.45
N LYS A 97 -5.71 0.80 5.45
CA LYS A 97 -4.48 0.01 5.60
C LYS A 97 -4.77 -1.48 5.70
N MET A 98 -5.76 -1.87 6.49
CA MET A 98 -6.15 -3.27 6.68
C MET A 98 -6.68 -3.89 5.39
N ILE A 99 -7.61 -3.20 4.72
CA ILE A 99 -8.22 -3.68 3.47
C ILE A 99 -7.17 -3.77 2.37
N SER A 100 -6.33 -2.74 2.19
CA SER A 100 -5.30 -2.78 1.15
C SER A 100 -4.28 -3.88 1.39
N SER A 101 -3.81 -4.05 2.63
CA SER A 101 -2.91 -5.16 2.99
C SER A 101 -3.56 -6.51 2.71
N GLY A 102 -4.83 -6.68 3.07
CA GLY A 102 -5.59 -7.91 2.80
C GLY A 102 -5.72 -8.22 1.31
N LEU A 103 -6.03 -7.21 0.49
CA LEU A 103 -6.11 -7.38 -0.97
C LEU A 103 -4.76 -7.76 -1.57
N MET A 104 -3.65 -7.12 -1.17
CA MET A 104 -2.32 -7.46 -1.67
C MET A 104 -1.88 -8.86 -1.24
N ALA A 105 -2.23 -9.28 -0.02
CA ALA A 105 -2.01 -10.66 0.44
C ALA A 105 -2.80 -11.67 -0.39
N LEU A 106 -4.08 -11.40 -0.68
CA LEU A 106 -4.93 -12.27 -1.49
C LEU A 106 -4.41 -12.42 -2.93
N ILE A 107 -3.92 -11.33 -3.55
CA ILE A 107 -3.29 -11.40 -4.87
C ILE A 107 -2.05 -12.31 -4.83
N GLY A 108 -1.17 -12.10 -3.85
CA GLY A 108 0.02 -12.93 -3.67
C GLY A 108 -0.31 -14.40 -3.48
N VAL A 109 -1.29 -14.72 -2.63
CA VAL A 109 -1.75 -16.11 -2.42
C VAL A 109 -2.33 -16.70 -3.70
N ALA A 110 -3.09 -15.93 -4.48
CA ALA A 110 -3.65 -16.41 -5.74
C ALA A 110 -2.56 -16.73 -6.77
N GLU A 111 -1.55 -15.87 -6.91
CA GLU A 111 -0.41 -16.14 -7.80
C GLU A 111 0.44 -17.31 -7.33
N LEU A 112 0.69 -17.43 -6.02
CA LEU A 112 1.38 -18.60 -5.46
C LEU A 112 0.60 -19.88 -5.77
N PHE A 113 -0.72 -19.87 -5.57
CA PHE A 113 -1.56 -21.01 -5.90
C PHE A 113 -1.43 -21.39 -7.38
N ALA A 114 -1.48 -20.40 -8.28
CA ALA A 114 -1.32 -20.63 -9.72
C ALA A 114 0.06 -21.18 -10.13
N ILE A 115 1.12 -20.90 -9.36
CA ILE A 115 2.46 -21.47 -9.61
C ILE A 115 2.54 -22.94 -9.19
N PHE A 116 1.77 -23.35 -8.18
CA PHE A 116 1.82 -24.71 -7.64
C PHE A 116 0.81 -25.67 -8.29
N THR A 117 -0.12 -25.16 -9.10
CA THR A 117 -1.11 -25.94 -9.87
C THR A 117 -0.69 -26.12 -11.31
#